data_AF-A0A428P426-F1
#
_entry.id   AF-A0A428P426-F1
#
_cell.length_a   1.000
_cell.length_b   1.000
_cell.length_c   1.000
_cell.angle_alpha   90.00
_cell.angle_beta   90.00
_cell.angle_gamma   90.00
#
_symmetry.space_group_name_H-M   'P 1'
#
loop_
_entity.id
_entity.type
_entity.pdbx_description
1 polymer ?
#
loop_
_entity_poly.entity_id
_entity_poly.type
_entity_poly.pdbx_seq_one_letter_code
_entity_poly.pdbx_strand_id
1 'polypeptide(L)'
;MSSTAGQLTTLQLLRKQLSLPKLLFHLLFWGAHWATFAYGWWKQVSDPRLAPLNTTLSWSIWISRGADLVLSWDTTLILLPACRTIVRFIRPKIKWLPLDENVWFHRQVAYALLLFTIVHTAGHYVNFYTIERTQVRPLKAIDIHYKEPGGITGHIMLLCMLLMYTTTHVRIRRQSFETFCSTMSSSFVRAKPQTLALPDGRILFFGVFGAGRDTQPGAENHPVVFYFPGIPSTHDEAHMMHNAALERGLQVVALDRPGYAGSTPQPGRQFLDWPSDVQAIADRFSITLFAIIGVSGGGPYALACLRSLPKDRLTGVALCGSVYPVSFGLAGMKFLNQLLLRTAPWVPSLLAWIVDYTQSSVARDEEHPEVYVNKMMELMKSIPAADRVIFYDNIGGYRDAIVASSREALKPGGQTFAQEYALLGSDWGYKIEEIQDADRLVIWHGTEDIHVPIAMAEKASQLLPNAELRRLEGDGHVGPILRGAEILDVIKGRLERSTQ
;
A
#
# COMPACT_ATOMS: atom_id res chain seq x y z
N MET A 1 -0.73 36.67 9.49
CA MET A 1 -1.68 35.81 10.23
C MET A 1 -2.25 34.80 9.25
N SER A 2 -1.56 33.68 9.06
CA SER A 2 -1.98 32.60 8.16
C SER A 2 -2.91 31.65 8.90
N SER A 3 -4.14 31.50 8.41
CA SER A 3 -5.09 30.54 8.96
C SER A 3 -4.68 29.12 8.57
N THR A 4 -4.30 28.32 9.56
CA THR A 4 -4.15 26.87 9.48
C THR A 4 -5.51 26.22 9.30
N ALA A 5 -5.84 25.86 8.06
CA ALA A 5 -6.99 25.02 7.76
C ALA A 5 -6.72 23.60 8.30
N GLY A 6 -7.61 23.09 9.17
CA GLY A 6 -7.81 21.65 9.34
C GLY A 6 -7.44 20.98 10.67
N GLN A 7 -7.06 21.70 11.74
CA GLN A 7 -7.04 21.09 13.08
C GLN A 7 -8.37 21.33 13.78
N LEU A 8 -9.16 20.25 13.97
CA LEU A 8 -10.32 20.27 14.85
C LEU A 8 -9.87 20.84 16.20
N THR A 9 -10.58 21.85 16.69
CA THR A 9 -10.28 22.40 18.02
C THR A 9 -10.45 21.30 19.07
N THR A 10 -9.71 21.36 20.19
CA THR A 10 -9.80 20.38 21.30
C THR A 10 -11.25 20.11 21.72
N LEU A 11 -12.09 21.14 21.65
CA LEU A 11 -13.51 21.10 21.94
C LEU A 11 -14.33 20.29 20.92
N GLN A 12 -14.00 20.38 19.63
CA GLN A 12 -14.61 19.56 18.57
C GLN A 12 -14.18 18.09 18.68
N LEU A 13 -12.93 17.82 19.07
CA LEU A 13 -12.45 16.46 19.35
C LEU A 13 -13.18 15.84 20.54
N LEU A 14 -13.35 16.59 21.63
CA LEU A 14 -14.12 16.17 22.81
C LEU A 14 -15.58 15.87 22.45
N ARG A 15 -16.23 16.73 21.68
CA ARG A 15 -17.62 16.53 21.25
C ARG A 15 -17.78 15.28 20.37
N LYS A 16 -16.77 14.93 19.57
CA LYS A 16 -16.76 13.70 18.75
C LYS A 16 -16.53 12.43 19.58
N GLN A 17 -15.80 12.51 20.69
CA GLN A 17 -15.58 11.39 21.61
C GLN A 17 -16.81 11.16 22.52
N LEU A 18 -17.52 12.21 22.90
CA LEU A 18 -18.70 12.19 23.76
C LEU A 18 -20.02 11.97 22.99
N SER A 19 -19.97 11.34 21.82
CA SER A 19 -21.20 11.00 21.10
C SER A 19 -21.99 9.93 21.86
N LEU A 20 -23.32 10.00 21.81
CA LEU A 20 -24.20 9.05 22.50
C LEU A 20 -23.85 7.57 22.22
N PRO A 21 -23.54 7.16 20.96
CA PRO A 21 -23.15 5.78 20.69
C PRO A 21 -21.83 5.38 21.35
N LYS A 22 -20.84 6.30 21.42
CA LYS A 22 -19.56 6.03 22.07
C LYS A 22 -19.70 5.96 23.58
N LEU A 23 -20.52 6.81 24.19
CA LEU A 23 -20.81 6.73 25.63
C LEU A 23 -21.50 5.41 26.00
N LEU A 24 -22.52 5.02 25.23
CA LEU A 24 -23.21 3.74 25.41
C LEU A 24 -22.27 2.55 25.21
N PHE A 25 -21.39 2.62 24.20
CA PHE A 25 -20.33 1.63 24.01
C PHE A 25 -19.44 1.54 25.25
N HIS A 26 -18.89 2.64 25.78
CA HIS A 26 -18.00 2.58 26.94
C HIS A 26 -18.70 2.00 28.17
N LEU A 27 -19.96 2.38 28.41
CA LEU A 27 -20.74 1.88 29.53
C LEU A 27 -20.94 0.35 29.43
N LEU A 28 -21.34 -0.14 28.27
CA LEU A 28 -21.54 -1.58 28.05
C LEU A 28 -20.22 -2.34 28.03
N PHE A 29 -19.20 -1.80 27.36
CA PHE A 29 -17.88 -2.40 27.24
C PHE A 29 -17.24 -2.56 28.61
N TRP A 30 -17.01 -1.46 29.34
CA TRP A 30 -16.41 -1.53 30.67
C TRP A 30 -17.30 -2.21 31.70
N GLY A 31 -18.62 -2.00 31.62
CA GLY A 31 -19.58 -2.69 32.48
C GLY A 31 -19.47 -4.20 32.34
N ALA A 32 -19.33 -4.71 31.12
CA ALA A 32 -19.16 -6.13 30.89
C ALA A 32 -17.77 -6.64 31.34
N HIS A 33 -16.69 -5.87 31.15
CA HIS A 33 -15.36 -6.25 31.68
C HIS A 33 -15.38 -6.39 33.20
N TRP A 34 -15.96 -5.43 33.91
CA TRP A 34 -16.09 -5.49 35.37
C TRP A 34 -17.02 -6.62 35.82
N ALA A 35 -18.08 -6.92 35.07
CA ALA A 35 -18.93 -8.07 35.34
C ALA A 35 -18.17 -9.39 35.17
N THR A 36 -17.38 -9.53 34.11
CA THR A 36 -16.52 -10.71 33.89
C THR A 36 -15.45 -10.84 34.96
N PHE A 37 -14.84 -9.73 35.37
CA PHE A 37 -13.89 -9.70 36.49
C PHE A 37 -14.55 -10.18 37.80
N ALA A 38 -15.72 -9.61 38.14
CA ALA A 38 -16.48 -9.98 39.33
C ALA A 38 -16.93 -11.44 39.30
N TYR A 39 -17.31 -11.95 38.12
CA TYR A 39 -17.64 -13.37 37.94
C TYR A 39 -16.42 -14.27 38.14
N GLY A 40 -15.25 -13.92 37.57
CA GLY A 40 -14.01 -14.68 37.76
C GLY A 40 -13.57 -14.71 39.22
N TRP A 41 -13.69 -13.57 39.92
CA TRP A 41 -13.51 -13.47 41.36
C TRP A 41 -14.46 -14.39 42.12
N TRP A 42 -15.77 -14.25 41.89
CA TRP A 42 -16.79 -15.03 42.56
C TRP A 42 -16.62 -16.53 42.32
N LYS A 43 -16.29 -16.93 41.09
CA LYS A 43 -16.01 -18.32 40.72
C LYS A 43 -14.82 -18.87 41.51
N GLN A 44 -13.74 -18.10 41.64
CA GLN A 44 -12.58 -18.49 42.43
C GLN A 44 -12.94 -18.67 43.92
N VAL A 45 -13.71 -17.74 44.49
CA VAL A 45 -14.15 -17.79 45.90
C VAL A 45 -15.08 -18.98 46.17
N SER A 46 -15.99 -19.26 45.24
CA SER A 46 -17.10 -20.20 45.45
C SER A 46 -16.74 -21.66 45.16
N ASP A 47 -15.62 -21.95 44.48
CA ASP A 47 -15.22 -23.31 44.14
C ASP A 47 -14.61 -24.04 45.34
N PRO A 48 -15.26 -25.11 45.87
CA PRO A 48 -14.75 -25.87 47.00
C PRO A 48 -13.38 -26.52 46.74
N ARG A 49 -13.05 -26.83 45.47
CA ARG A 49 -11.77 -27.45 45.11
C ARG A 49 -10.59 -26.50 45.28
N LEU A 50 -10.85 -25.19 45.24
CA LEU A 50 -9.86 -24.13 45.34
C LEU A 50 -9.80 -23.49 46.74
N ALA A 51 -10.58 -24.02 47.69
CA ALA A 51 -10.64 -23.55 49.07
C ALA A 51 -9.24 -23.40 49.74
N PRO A 52 -8.28 -24.34 49.57
CA PRO A 52 -6.94 -24.19 50.16
C PRO A 52 -6.19 -22.94 49.65
N LEU A 53 -6.38 -22.58 48.37
CA LEU A 53 -5.74 -21.38 47.81
C LEU A 53 -6.44 -20.10 48.32
N ASN A 54 -7.75 -20.14 48.51
CA ASN A 54 -8.54 -19.01 49.00
C ASN A 54 -8.21 -18.69 50.47
N THR A 55 -7.89 -19.69 51.28
CA THR A 55 -7.49 -19.48 52.68
C THR A 55 -6.09 -18.89 52.83
N THR A 56 -5.16 -19.25 51.94
CA THR A 56 -3.75 -18.83 52.05
C THR A 56 -3.48 -17.51 51.31
N LEU A 57 -4.00 -17.35 50.10
CA LEU A 57 -3.71 -16.19 49.23
C LEU A 57 -4.84 -15.15 49.26
N SER A 58 -6.07 -15.59 49.57
CA SER A 58 -7.24 -14.72 49.75
C SER A 58 -7.43 -13.72 48.61
N TRP A 59 -7.40 -12.41 48.88
CA TRP A 59 -7.77 -11.38 47.91
C TRP A 59 -6.85 -11.31 46.69
N SER A 60 -5.57 -11.67 46.80
CA SER A 60 -4.63 -11.56 45.69
C SER A 60 -4.85 -12.63 44.62
N ILE A 61 -5.30 -13.84 45.00
CA ILE A 61 -5.67 -14.89 44.03
C ILE A 61 -7.03 -14.59 43.38
N TRP A 62 -7.94 -13.94 44.11
CA TRP A 62 -9.24 -13.54 43.56
C TRP A 62 -9.08 -12.45 42.50
N ILE A 63 -8.22 -11.45 42.76
CA ILE A 63 -7.86 -10.41 41.81
C ILE A 63 -7.21 -11.00 40.56
N SER A 64 -6.19 -11.85 40.72
CA SER A 64 -5.45 -12.37 39.56
C SER A 64 -6.33 -13.23 38.67
N ARG A 65 -7.25 -14.02 39.25
CA ARG A 65 -8.22 -14.86 38.52
C ARG A 65 -9.34 -14.08 37.87
N GLY A 66 -9.85 -13.03 38.52
CA GLY A 66 -10.79 -12.10 37.91
C GLY A 66 -10.19 -11.44 36.66
N ALA A 67 -8.96 -10.94 36.77
CA ALA A 67 -8.27 -10.29 35.66
C ALA A 67 -7.90 -11.24 34.53
N ASP A 68 -7.47 -12.48 34.85
CA ASP A 68 -7.17 -13.53 33.87
C ASP A 68 -8.35 -13.84 32.93
N LEU A 69 -9.56 -13.90 33.50
CA LEU A 69 -10.76 -14.15 32.72
C LEU A 69 -11.09 -12.99 31.77
N VAL A 70 -10.85 -11.75 32.20
CA VAL A 70 -11.03 -10.57 31.33
C VAL A 70 -9.98 -10.57 30.21
N LEU A 71 -8.72 -10.87 30.52
CA LEU A 71 -7.66 -10.96 29.51
C LEU A 71 -7.95 -12.03 28.44
N SER A 72 -8.50 -13.17 28.85
CA SER A 72 -8.93 -14.23 27.94
C SER A 72 -10.04 -13.76 26.98
N TRP A 73 -10.95 -12.92 27.48
CA TRP A 73 -11.99 -12.33 26.66
C TRP A 73 -11.41 -11.28 25.70
N ASP A 74 -10.55 -10.39 26.18
CA ASP A 74 -9.97 -9.32 25.38
C ASP A 74 -9.05 -9.82 24.26
N THR A 75 -8.27 -10.86 24.52
CA THR A 75 -7.45 -11.54 23.50
C THR A 75 -8.31 -12.17 22.39
N THR A 76 -9.58 -12.46 22.67
CA THR A 76 -10.54 -12.87 21.64
C THR A 76 -11.12 -11.66 20.90
N LEU A 77 -11.50 -10.61 21.63
CA LEU A 77 -12.12 -9.40 21.06
C LEU A 77 -11.17 -8.62 20.15
N ILE A 78 -9.86 -8.64 20.45
CA ILE A 78 -8.87 -7.90 19.66
C ILE A 78 -8.72 -8.43 18.22
N LEU A 79 -9.08 -9.70 17.98
CA LEU A 79 -9.07 -10.34 16.67
C LEU A 79 -10.30 -10.00 15.82
N LEU A 80 -11.40 -9.57 16.45
CA LEU A 80 -12.67 -9.30 15.78
C LEU A 80 -12.55 -8.35 14.57
N PRO A 81 -11.77 -7.24 14.62
CA PRO A 81 -11.61 -6.34 13.47
C PRO A 81 -10.90 -6.98 12.27
N ALA A 82 -10.10 -8.04 12.48
CA ALA A 82 -9.42 -8.76 11.41
C ALA A 82 -10.36 -9.75 10.70
N CYS A 83 -11.42 -10.21 11.38
CA CYS A 83 -12.40 -11.17 10.85
C CYS A 83 -13.44 -10.51 9.92
N ARG A 84 -13.00 -10.01 8.75
CA ARG A 84 -13.81 -9.23 7.80
C ARG A 84 -15.17 -9.85 7.44
N THR A 85 -15.24 -11.17 7.28
CA THR A 85 -16.49 -11.91 6.97
C THR A 85 -17.51 -11.84 8.11
N ILE A 86 -17.05 -12.00 9.36
CA ILE A 86 -17.91 -11.93 10.55
C ILE A 86 -18.38 -10.48 10.75
N VAL A 87 -17.47 -9.51 10.62
CA VAL A 87 -17.79 -8.09 10.73
C VAL A 87 -18.85 -7.67 9.71
N ARG A 88 -18.77 -8.15 8.46
CA ARG A 88 -19.77 -7.88 7.42
C ARG A 88 -21.19 -8.33 7.82
N PHE A 89 -21.32 -9.44 8.54
CA PHE A 89 -22.61 -9.98 8.98
C PHE A 89 -23.17 -9.26 10.22
N ILE A 90 -22.30 -8.88 11.16
CA ILE A 90 -22.69 -8.24 12.42
C ILE A 90 -23.02 -6.75 12.21
N ARG A 91 -22.25 -6.07 11.35
CA ARG A 91 -22.36 -4.64 11.04
C ARG A 91 -23.79 -4.12 10.83
N PRO A 92 -24.64 -4.70 9.97
CA PRO A 92 -25.99 -4.18 9.74
C PRO A 92 -26.94 -4.39 10.93
N LYS A 93 -26.64 -5.33 11.83
CA LYS A 93 -27.50 -5.71 12.97
C LYS A 93 -27.22 -4.90 14.23
N ILE A 94 -25.98 -4.42 14.42
CA ILE A 94 -25.55 -3.77 15.66
C ILE A 94 -24.90 -2.40 15.36
N LYS A 95 -25.73 -1.39 15.12
CA LYS A 95 -25.27 -0.03 14.74
C LYS A 95 -24.62 0.78 15.88
N TRP A 96 -24.83 0.38 17.13
CA TRP A 96 -24.23 1.05 18.30
C TRP A 96 -22.78 0.62 18.55
N LEU A 97 -22.37 -0.53 18.01
CA LEU A 97 -21.00 -1.02 18.09
C LEU A 97 -20.20 -0.36 16.96
N PRO A 98 -19.17 0.46 17.26
CA PRO A 98 -18.47 1.26 16.25
C PRO A 98 -17.45 0.41 15.45
N LEU A 99 -17.96 -0.61 14.75
CA LEU A 99 -17.19 -1.47 13.84
C LEU A 99 -16.77 -0.75 12.55
N ASP A 100 -17.32 0.44 12.26
CA ASP A 100 -16.86 1.28 11.15
C ASP A 100 -15.53 2.00 11.48
N GLU A 101 -15.19 2.14 12.76
CA GLU A 101 -13.90 2.70 13.24
C GLU A 101 -13.02 1.58 13.81
N ASN A 102 -12.70 0.55 13.01
CA ASN A 102 -11.93 -0.64 13.44
C ASN A 102 -10.66 -0.32 14.26
N VAL A 103 -9.90 0.71 13.85
CA VAL A 103 -8.70 1.17 14.56
C VAL A 103 -9.03 1.77 15.94
N TRP A 104 -10.14 2.49 16.05
CA TRP A 104 -10.58 3.06 17.33
C TRP A 104 -11.04 1.95 18.29
N PHE A 105 -11.84 0.99 17.80
CA PHE A 105 -12.30 -0.15 18.61
C PHE A 105 -11.12 -1.01 19.09
N HIS A 106 -10.21 -1.37 18.20
CA HIS A 106 -9.01 -2.15 18.52
C HIS A 106 -8.18 -1.50 19.63
N ARG A 107 -8.07 -0.16 19.61
CA ARG A 107 -7.40 0.62 20.67
C ARG A 107 -8.13 0.57 22.01
N GLN A 108 -9.46 0.54 22.05
CA GLN A 108 -10.20 0.40 23.32
C GLN A 108 -9.92 -0.96 23.97
N VAL A 109 -9.92 -2.04 23.17
CA VAL A 109 -9.55 -3.38 23.64
C VAL A 109 -8.09 -3.42 24.12
N ALA A 110 -7.17 -2.76 23.39
CA ALA A 110 -5.78 -2.66 23.82
C ALA A 110 -5.60 -1.93 25.17
N TYR A 111 -6.41 -0.91 25.45
CA TYR A 111 -6.40 -0.22 26.75
C TYR A 111 -6.93 -1.10 27.89
N ALA A 112 -7.99 -1.89 27.64
CA ALA A 112 -8.49 -2.86 28.60
C ALA A 112 -7.45 -3.96 28.90
N LEU A 113 -6.83 -4.53 27.85
CA LEU A 113 -5.74 -5.50 27.98
C LEU A 113 -4.64 -4.97 28.88
N LEU A 114 -4.15 -3.75 28.63
CA LEU A 114 -3.09 -3.16 29.42
C LEU A 114 -3.48 -3.03 30.90
N LEU A 115 -4.68 -2.52 31.18
CA LEU A 115 -5.17 -2.36 32.55
C LEU A 115 -5.25 -3.71 33.28
N PHE A 116 -5.91 -4.70 32.68
CA PHE A 116 -6.10 -6.00 33.32
C PHE A 116 -4.80 -6.81 33.38
N THR A 117 -3.83 -6.58 32.48
CA THR A 117 -2.47 -7.16 32.61
C THR A 117 -1.76 -6.60 33.84
N ILE A 118 -1.85 -5.29 34.09
CA ILE A 118 -1.28 -4.68 35.31
C ILE A 118 -1.94 -5.27 36.55
N VAL A 119 -3.27 -5.37 36.56
CA VAL A 119 -4.02 -5.94 37.70
C VAL A 119 -3.68 -7.41 37.93
N HIS A 120 -3.66 -8.22 36.87
CA HIS A 120 -3.34 -9.64 36.92
C HIS A 120 -1.91 -9.89 37.43
N THR A 121 -0.94 -9.17 36.87
CA THR A 121 0.47 -9.32 37.24
C THR A 121 0.73 -8.84 38.66
N ALA A 122 0.18 -7.69 39.08
CA ALA A 122 0.26 -7.23 40.46
C ALA A 122 -0.30 -8.27 41.44
N GLY A 123 -1.43 -8.90 41.12
CA GLY A 123 -1.98 -10.02 41.90
C GLY A 123 -1.01 -11.20 42.04
N HIS A 124 -0.31 -11.57 40.95
CA HIS A 124 0.72 -12.62 40.98
C HIS A 124 1.94 -12.27 41.84
N TYR A 125 2.42 -11.02 41.79
CA TYR A 125 3.53 -10.59 42.64
C TYR A 125 3.16 -10.67 44.14
N VAL A 126 1.95 -10.24 44.49
CA VAL A 126 1.44 -10.37 45.87
C VAL A 126 1.27 -11.84 46.25
N ASN A 127 0.80 -12.69 45.34
CA ASN A 127 0.70 -14.14 45.57
C ASN A 127 2.06 -14.75 45.88
N PHE A 128 3.10 -14.45 45.11
CA PHE A 128 4.44 -15.01 45.31
C PHE A 128 5.05 -14.57 46.64
N TYR A 129 4.91 -13.29 46.98
CA TYR A 129 5.32 -12.78 48.29
C TYR A 129 4.58 -13.46 49.44
N THR A 130 3.27 -13.70 49.27
CA THR A 130 2.45 -14.37 50.28
C THR A 130 2.84 -15.85 50.45
N ILE A 131 3.20 -16.55 49.37
CA ILE A 131 3.71 -17.93 49.43
C ILE A 131 5.02 -17.98 50.22
N GLU A 132 5.95 -17.06 49.96
CA GLU A 132 7.20 -16.96 50.73
C GLU A 132 6.92 -16.66 52.21
N ARG A 133 5.99 -15.76 52.51
CA ARG A 133 5.69 -15.41 53.92
C ARG A 133 4.97 -16.53 54.67
N THR A 134 4.08 -17.26 54.00
CA THR A 134 3.28 -18.34 54.61
C THR A 134 3.99 -19.69 54.58
N GLN A 135 5.08 -19.82 53.81
CA GLN A 135 5.86 -21.05 53.63
C GLN A 135 5.01 -22.27 53.26
N VAL A 136 3.86 -22.06 52.59
CA VAL A 136 3.01 -23.14 52.08
C VAL A 136 3.74 -23.99 51.03
N ARG A 137 4.71 -23.38 50.35
CA ARG A 137 5.76 -24.08 49.60
C ARG A 137 7.11 -23.54 50.07
N PRO A 138 8.13 -24.39 50.29
CA PRO A 138 9.46 -23.97 50.75
C PRO A 138 10.27 -23.35 49.60
N LEU A 139 9.72 -22.31 48.98
CA LEU A 139 10.31 -21.58 47.87
C LEU A 139 10.34 -20.09 48.21
N LYS A 140 11.42 -19.41 47.84
CA LYS A 140 11.50 -17.95 47.93
C LYS A 140 10.73 -17.32 46.78
N ALA A 141 10.18 -16.11 46.95
CA ALA A 141 9.45 -15.45 45.88
C ALA A 141 10.31 -15.24 44.62
N ILE A 142 11.61 -14.97 44.80
CA ILE A 142 12.56 -14.82 43.69
C ILE A 142 12.75 -16.11 42.88
N ASP A 143 12.73 -17.27 43.54
CA ASP A 143 12.82 -18.57 42.87
C ASP A 143 11.53 -18.83 42.07
N ILE A 144 10.37 -18.45 42.60
CA ILE A 144 9.09 -18.55 41.90
C ILE A 144 9.04 -17.63 40.67
N HIS A 145 9.65 -16.44 40.74
CA HIS A 145 9.70 -15.51 39.60
C HIS A 145 10.57 -16.01 38.44
N TYR A 146 11.74 -16.58 38.73
CA TYR A 146 12.78 -16.80 37.71
C TYR A 146 13.17 -18.25 37.47
N LYS A 147 12.74 -19.21 38.31
CA LYS A 147 13.03 -20.64 38.13
C LYS A 147 11.78 -21.45 37.80
N GLU A 148 10.61 -21.04 38.28
CA GLU A 148 9.37 -21.73 37.97
C GLU A 148 8.85 -21.35 36.57
N PRO A 149 8.31 -22.33 35.80
CA PRO A 149 7.81 -22.08 34.45
C PRO A 149 6.75 -20.96 34.39
N GLY A 150 5.88 -20.85 35.40
CA GLY A 150 4.85 -19.81 35.46
C GLY A 150 5.42 -18.39 35.62
N GLY A 151 6.50 -18.22 36.38
CA GLY A 151 7.18 -16.95 36.51
C GLY A 151 7.93 -16.56 35.24
N ILE A 152 8.70 -17.49 34.67
CA ILE A 152 9.50 -17.25 33.46
C ILE A 152 8.61 -16.88 32.28
N THR A 153 7.57 -17.66 32.02
CA THR A 153 6.63 -17.40 30.91
C THR A 153 5.93 -16.06 31.07
N GLY A 154 5.54 -15.69 32.29
CA GLY A 154 4.97 -14.38 32.60
C GLY A 154 5.89 -13.21 32.26
N HIS A 155 7.18 -13.28 32.61
CA HIS A 155 8.15 -12.22 32.28
C HIS A 155 8.41 -12.12 30.77
N ILE A 156 8.50 -13.26 30.06
CA ILE A 156 8.64 -13.27 28.60
C ILE A 156 7.42 -12.59 27.96
N MET A 157 6.21 -12.95 28.39
CA MET A 157 4.98 -12.32 27.88
C MET A 157 4.93 -10.82 28.18
N LEU A 158 5.31 -10.39 29.38
CA LEU A 158 5.39 -8.96 29.73
C LEU A 158 6.40 -8.20 28.85
N LEU A 159 7.56 -8.80 28.58
CA LEU A 159 8.54 -8.20 27.67
C LEU A 159 7.97 -8.09 26.25
N CYS A 160 7.34 -9.14 25.73
CA CYS A 160 6.67 -9.10 24.43
C CYS A 160 5.60 -8.00 24.39
N MET A 161 4.77 -7.88 25.43
CA MET A 161 3.74 -6.83 25.53
C MET A 161 4.34 -5.43 25.60
N LEU A 162 5.44 -5.24 26.34
CA LEU A 162 6.17 -3.97 26.40
C LEU A 162 6.72 -3.59 25.02
N LEU A 163 7.30 -4.54 24.30
CA LEU A 163 7.80 -4.31 22.94
C LEU A 163 6.66 -3.99 21.97
N MET A 164 5.54 -4.72 22.03
CA MET A 164 4.35 -4.42 21.21
C MET A 164 3.75 -3.05 21.52
N TYR A 165 3.65 -2.66 22.80
CA TYR A 165 3.12 -1.35 23.19
C TYR A 165 4.05 -0.21 22.78
N THR A 166 5.36 -0.37 23.00
CA THR A 166 6.34 0.67 22.63
C THR A 166 6.39 0.87 21.12
N THR A 167 6.44 -0.20 20.33
CA THR A 167 6.46 -0.11 18.84
C THR A 167 5.17 0.45 18.25
N THR A 168 4.02 0.26 18.89
CA THR A 168 2.73 0.80 18.42
C THR A 168 2.48 2.24 18.87
N HIS A 169 3.25 2.76 19.82
CA HIS A 169 3.10 4.13 20.32
C HIS A 169 3.36 5.16 19.23
N VAL A 170 2.47 6.14 19.05
CA VAL A 170 2.45 7.06 17.89
C VAL A 170 3.81 7.73 17.62
N ARG A 171 4.57 8.11 18.66
CA ARG A 171 5.90 8.73 18.48
C ARG A 171 6.95 7.73 17.99
N ILE A 172 6.97 6.52 18.56
CA ILE A 172 7.95 5.47 18.24
C ILE A 172 7.59 4.83 16.90
N ARG A 173 6.31 4.52 16.68
CA ARG A 173 5.81 4.05 15.38
C ARG A 173 6.12 5.02 14.25
N ARG A 174 6.12 6.34 14.50
CA ARG A 174 6.51 7.34 13.49
C ARG A 174 8.03 7.47 13.31
N GLN A 175 8.83 7.07 14.30
CA GLN A 175 10.29 7.13 14.27
C GLN A 175 10.93 5.82 13.80
N SER A 176 10.24 4.68 13.96
CA SER A 176 10.70 3.32 13.65
C SER A 176 9.69 2.58 12.75
N PHE A 177 8.86 3.32 12.01
CA PHE A 177 7.90 2.78 11.05
C PHE A 177 8.59 1.84 10.06
N GLU A 178 9.78 2.24 9.61
CA GLU A 178 10.64 1.49 8.70
C GLU A 178 10.93 0.06 9.18
N THR A 179 11.19 -0.16 10.47
CA THR A 179 11.49 -1.50 11.02
C THR A 179 10.24 -2.37 11.14
N PHE A 180 9.09 -1.77 11.49
CA PHE A 180 7.82 -2.49 11.58
C PHE A 180 7.31 -2.92 10.20
N CYS A 181 7.41 -2.02 9.22
CA CYS A 181 7.07 -2.33 7.84
C CYS A 181 8.10 -3.24 7.17
N SER A 182 9.41 -3.11 7.42
CA SER A 182 10.42 -4.00 6.81
C SER A 182 10.31 -5.46 7.26
N THR A 183 9.74 -5.71 8.45
CA THR A 183 9.45 -7.08 8.91
C THR A 183 8.21 -7.68 8.22
N MET A 184 7.33 -6.86 7.64
CA MET A 184 6.14 -7.28 6.88
C MET A 184 6.20 -7.02 5.36
N SER A 185 7.19 -6.25 4.90
CA SER A 185 7.35 -5.82 3.50
C SER A 185 8.23 -6.82 2.77
N SER A 186 7.68 -7.42 1.72
CA SER A 186 8.45 -8.18 0.74
C SER A 186 9.66 -7.36 0.29
N SER A 187 10.84 -7.98 0.31
CA SER A 187 12.03 -7.46 -0.37
C SER A 187 11.68 -7.07 -1.80
N PHE A 188 12.19 -5.92 -2.27
CA PHE A 188 12.10 -5.52 -3.68
C PHE A 188 12.46 -6.69 -4.59
N VAL A 189 11.58 -6.97 -5.55
CA VAL A 189 11.74 -8.08 -6.50
C VAL A 189 12.08 -7.49 -7.86
N ARG A 190 13.27 -7.81 -8.38
CA ARG A 190 13.69 -7.41 -9.73
C ARG A 190 13.29 -8.45 -10.75
N ALA A 191 12.68 -8.09 -11.88
CA ALA A 191 12.39 -9.10 -12.89
C ALA A 191 13.67 -9.58 -13.59
N LYS A 192 13.65 -10.81 -14.11
CA LYS A 192 14.65 -11.23 -15.08
C LYS A 192 14.28 -10.57 -16.41
N PRO A 193 15.14 -9.72 -17.00
CA PRO A 193 14.82 -9.04 -18.24
C PRO A 193 14.66 -10.07 -19.36
N GLN A 194 13.58 -9.94 -20.11
CA GLN A 194 13.28 -10.73 -21.30
C GLN A 194 13.19 -9.80 -22.51
N THR A 195 13.42 -10.35 -23.69
CA THR A 195 13.42 -9.59 -24.95
C THR A 195 12.56 -10.26 -25.99
N LEU A 196 11.97 -9.43 -26.85
CA LEU A 196 11.20 -9.87 -28.00
C LEU A 196 11.60 -9.04 -29.22
N ALA A 197 11.88 -9.72 -30.34
CA ALA A 197 11.99 -9.06 -31.63
C ALA A 197 10.58 -8.77 -32.18
N LEU A 198 10.31 -7.50 -32.45
CA LEU A 198 9.09 -7.01 -33.09
C LEU A 198 9.16 -7.26 -34.61
N PRO A 199 8.01 -7.26 -35.32
CA PRO A 199 7.95 -7.50 -36.76
C PRO A 199 8.77 -6.52 -37.62
N ASP A 200 9.00 -5.31 -37.11
CA ASP A 200 9.80 -4.27 -37.76
C ASP A 200 11.31 -4.35 -37.44
N GLY A 201 11.73 -5.38 -36.71
CA GLY A 201 13.11 -5.61 -36.31
C GLY A 201 13.56 -4.90 -35.04
N ARG A 202 12.73 -4.06 -34.42
CA ARG A 202 13.02 -3.48 -33.10
C ARG A 202 13.00 -4.56 -32.02
N ILE A 203 13.81 -4.39 -30.99
CA ILE A 203 13.80 -5.24 -29.79
C ILE A 203 12.99 -4.54 -28.71
N LEU A 204 12.03 -5.25 -28.13
CA LEU A 204 11.26 -4.82 -26.97
C LEU A 204 11.74 -5.57 -25.73
N PHE A 205 12.15 -4.82 -24.70
CA PHE A 205 12.45 -5.35 -23.37
C PHE A 205 11.18 -5.40 -22.52
N PHE A 206 11.08 -6.43 -21.69
CA PHE A 206 9.98 -6.56 -20.73
C PHE A 206 10.40 -7.40 -19.52
N GLY A 207 9.66 -7.23 -18.42
CA GLY A 207 9.79 -8.01 -17.19
C GLY A 207 8.48 -8.69 -16.81
N VAL A 208 8.56 -9.86 -16.20
CA VAL A 208 7.38 -10.62 -15.73
C VAL A 208 7.34 -10.62 -14.20
N PHE A 209 6.15 -10.38 -13.65
CA PHE A 209 5.85 -10.33 -12.21
C PHE A 209 4.54 -11.09 -11.94
N GLY A 210 4.26 -11.39 -10.67
CA GLY A 210 3.07 -12.15 -10.30
C GLY A 210 3.29 -13.65 -10.45
N ALA A 211 2.20 -14.37 -10.71
CA ALA A 211 2.22 -15.80 -10.97
C ALA A 211 3.00 -16.13 -12.26
N GLY A 212 3.71 -17.26 -12.27
CA GLY A 212 4.54 -17.62 -13.43
C GLY A 212 5.64 -16.58 -13.74
N ARG A 213 6.24 -15.95 -12.73
CA ARG A 213 7.30 -14.94 -12.92
C ARG A 213 8.50 -15.48 -13.73
N ASP A 214 8.84 -16.75 -13.54
CA ASP A 214 9.96 -17.39 -14.21
C ASP A 214 9.54 -18.10 -15.51
N THR A 215 8.27 -17.99 -15.91
CA THR A 215 7.73 -18.58 -17.14
C THR A 215 7.57 -17.52 -18.23
N GLN A 216 7.29 -17.97 -19.44
CA GLN A 216 6.94 -17.06 -20.54
C GLN A 216 5.58 -16.37 -20.27
N PRO A 217 5.33 -15.19 -20.87
CA PRO A 217 4.02 -14.58 -20.86
C PRO A 217 2.92 -15.56 -21.33
N GLY A 218 1.79 -15.62 -20.63
CA GLY A 218 0.66 -16.50 -20.94
C GLY A 218 0.86 -17.98 -20.61
N ALA A 219 2.04 -18.38 -20.10
CA ALA A 219 2.26 -19.76 -19.67
C ALA A 219 1.35 -20.14 -18.50
N GLU A 220 1.06 -21.45 -18.38
CA GLU A 220 0.23 -22.02 -17.31
C GLU A 220 -1.21 -21.47 -17.26
N ASN A 221 -1.67 -20.83 -18.34
CA ASN A 221 -2.99 -20.20 -18.46
C ASN A 221 -3.25 -19.11 -17.40
N HIS A 222 -2.21 -18.46 -16.90
CA HIS A 222 -2.38 -17.29 -16.04
C HIS A 222 -2.98 -16.12 -16.83
N PRO A 223 -4.02 -15.44 -16.33
CA PRO A 223 -4.53 -14.23 -16.98
C PRO A 223 -3.46 -13.13 -17.00
N VAL A 224 -3.28 -12.52 -18.16
CA VAL A 224 -2.19 -11.57 -18.41
C VAL A 224 -2.66 -10.12 -18.25
N VAL A 225 -1.86 -9.33 -17.55
CA VAL A 225 -2.01 -7.88 -17.44
C VAL A 225 -0.74 -7.20 -17.95
N PHE A 226 -0.83 -6.46 -19.04
CA PHE A 226 0.27 -5.63 -19.50
C PHE A 226 0.40 -4.39 -18.62
N TYR A 227 1.63 -4.04 -18.26
CA TYR A 227 1.92 -2.91 -17.39
C TYR A 227 2.81 -1.90 -18.13
N PHE A 228 2.38 -0.65 -18.18
CA PHE A 228 3.10 0.45 -18.83
C PHE A 228 3.65 1.42 -17.76
N PRO A 229 4.98 1.45 -17.56
CA PRO A 229 5.58 2.21 -16.46
C PRO A 229 5.42 3.73 -16.54
N GLY A 230 5.71 4.43 -15.44
CA GLY A 230 5.85 5.89 -15.40
C GLY A 230 7.08 6.44 -16.15
N ILE A 231 7.35 7.75 -16.04
CA ILE A 231 8.52 8.42 -16.63
C ILE A 231 9.34 9.13 -15.53
N PRO A 232 10.68 8.96 -15.50
CA PRO A 232 11.45 7.91 -16.14
C PRO A 232 11.28 6.59 -15.39
N SER A 233 10.93 5.51 -16.09
CA SER A 233 10.78 4.19 -15.47
C SER A 233 10.87 3.07 -16.50
N THR A 234 11.10 1.87 -16.00
CA THR A 234 11.20 0.57 -16.67
C THR A 234 10.27 -0.46 -16.01
N HIS A 235 10.32 -1.70 -16.49
CA HIS A 235 9.59 -2.85 -15.98
C HIS A 235 9.75 -3.09 -14.48
N ASP A 236 10.86 -2.67 -13.86
CA ASP A 236 11.11 -2.84 -12.43
C ASP A 236 10.07 -2.10 -11.54
N GLU A 237 9.39 -1.08 -12.07
CA GLU A 237 8.27 -0.40 -11.39
C GLU A 237 7.08 -1.35 -11.11
N ALA A 238 6.88 -2.36 -11.96
CA ALA A 238 5.79 -3.32 -11.81
C ALA A 238 5.95 -4.24 -10.59
N HIS A 239 7.06 -4.14 -9.84
CA HIS A 239 7.18 -4.70 -8.50
C HIS A 239 5.98 -4.32 -7.61
N MET A 240 5.41 -3.12 -7.79
CA MET A 240 4.23 -2.64 -7.05
C MET A 240 2.98 -3.51 -7.24
N MET A 241 2.93 -4.30 -8.31
CA MET A 241 1.85 -5.24 -8.58
C MET A 241 2.19 -6.68 -8.20
N HIS A 242 3.45 -6.99 -7.86
CA HIS A 242 3.97 -8.36 -7.76
C HIS A 242 3.21 -9.23 -6.76
N ASN A 243 3.15 -8.83 -5.49
CA ASN A 243 2.49 -9.64 -4.45
C ASN A 243 0.98 -9.75 -4.69
N ALA A 244 0.36 -8.63 -5.07
CA ALA A 244 -1.07 -8.60 -5.34
C ALA A 244 -1.46 -9.47 -6.54
N ALA A 245 -0.60 -9.55 -7.56
CA ALA A 245 -0.77 -10.44 -8.71
C ALA A 245 -0.55 -11.91 -8.34
N LEU A 246 0.47 -12.21 -7.53
CA LEU A 246 0.72 -13.57 -7.00
C LEU A 246 -0.51 -14.11 -6.27
N GLU A 247 -1.06 -13.34 -5.32
CA GLU A 247 -2.25 -13.71 -4.55
C GLU A 247 -3.48 -14.00 -5.42
N ARG A 248 -3.54 -13.39 -6.61
CA ARG A 248 -4.68 -13.47 -7.54
C ARG A 248 -4.46 -14.46 -8.67
N GLY A 249 -3.27 -15.07 -8.77
CA GLY A 249 -2.90 -15.94 -9.87
C GLY A 249 -2.78 -15.22 -11.22
N LEU A 250 -2.47 -13.91 -11.20
CA LEU A 250 -2.31 -13.08 -12.39
C LEU A 250 -0.83 -12.96 -12.75
N GLN A 251 -0.55 -12.85 -14.05
CA GLN A 251 0.78 -12.57 -14.55
C GLN A 251 0.83 -11.13 -15.07
N VAL A 252 1.74 -10.33 -14.51
CA VAL A 252 1.94 -8.93 -14.90
C VAL A 252 3.16 -8.85 -15.80
N VAL A 253 2.96 -8.39 -17.04
CA VAL A 253 4.01 -8.29 -18.07
C VAL A 253 4.28 -6.80 -18.32
N ALA A 254 5.37 -6.30 -17.76
CA ALA A 254 5.73 -4.90 -17.79
C ALA A 254 6.63 -4.59 -18.99
N LEU A 255 6.18 -3.70 -19.88
CA LEU A 255 6.84 -3.42 -21.14
C LEU A 255 7.68 -2.14 -21.05
N ASP A 256 8.95 -2.23 -21.46
CA ASP A 256 9.83 -1.06 -21.55
C ASP A 256 9.62 -0.33 -22.87
N ARG A 257 9.20 0.93 -22.80
CA ARG A 257 8.97 1.76 -23.99
C ARG A 257 10.26 1.90 -24.81
N PRO A 258 10.16 2.14 -26.14
CA PRO A 258 11.33 2.28 -27.02
C PRO A 258 12.34 3.30 -26.45
N GLY A 259 13.60 2.88 -26.35
CA GLY A 259 14.70 3.69 -25.80
C GLY A 259 14.88 3.64 -24.27
N TYR A 260 14.02 2.94 -23.52
CA TYR A 260 14.24 2.66 -22.10
C TYR A 260 14.77 1.24 -21.88
N ALA A 261 15.56 1.08 -20.81
CA ALA A 261 16.31 -0.14 -20.52
C ALA A 261 17.13 -0.57 -21.76
N GLY A 262 16.75 -1.69 -22.38
CA GLY A 262 17.35 -2.19 -23.60
C GLY A 262 16.45 -2.14 -24.85
N SER A 263 15.23 -1.59 -24.75
CA SER A 263 14.32 -1.51 -25.89
C SER A 263 14.90 -0.60 -26.98
N THR A 264 14.87 -1.05 -28.23
CA THR A 264 15.38 -0.29 -29.38
C THR A 264 14.66 1.06 -29.49
N PRO A 265 15.37 2.19 -29.58
CA PRO A 265 14.74 3.50 -29.78
C PRO A 265 13.87 3.55 -31.05
N GLN A 266 12.76 4.28 -30.99
CA GLN A 266 11.88 4.52 -32.13
C GLN A 266 11.77 6.04 -32.36
N PRO A 267 12.61 6.61 -33.25
CA PRO A 267 12.55 8.04 -33.57
C PRO A 267 11.19 8.43 -34.16
N GLY A 268 10.66 9.60 -33.78
CA GLY A 268 9.42 10.12 -34.34
C GLY A 268 8.15 9.35 -33.95
N ARG A 269 8.21 8.46 -32.95
CA ARG A 269 7.04 7.70 -32.49
C ARG A 269 5.87 8.59 -32.05
N GLN A 270 4.67 8.06 -32.24
CA GLN A 270 3.41 8.57 -31.70
C GLN A 270 2.83 7.56 -30.69
N PHE A 271 1.89 8.00 -29.86
CA PHE A 271 1.19 7.08 -28.95
C PHE A 271 0.43 5.97 -29.70
N LEU A 272 -0.05 6.26 -30.91
CA LEU A 272 -0.77 5.31 -31.77
C LEU A 272 0.12 4.24 -32.42
N ASP A 273 1.45 4.34 -32.30
CA ASP A 273 2.37 3.28 -32.74
C ASP A 273 2.53 2.18 -31.68
N TRP A 274 2.15 2.44 -30.43
CA TRP A 274 2.31 1.50 -29.32
C TRP A 274 1.33 0.30 -29.34
N PRO A 275 0.05 0.45 -29.73
CA PRO A 275 -0.87 -0.67 -29.81
C PRO A 275 -0.38 -1.83 -30.69
N SER A 276 0.34 -1.56 -31.79
CA SER A 276 0.93 -2.62 -32.62
C SER A 276 2.03 -3.39 -31.91
N ASP A 277 2.84 -2.73 -31.08
CA ASP A 277 3.88 -3.39 -30.28
C ASP A 277 3.24 -4.31 -29.22
N VAL A 278 2.16 -3.84 -28.58
CA VAL A 278 1.38 -4.61 -27.60
C VAL A 278 0.69 -5.81 -28.26
N GLN A 279 0.14 -5.62 -29.47
CA GLN A 279 -0.45 -6.71 -30.23
C GLN A 279 0.60 -7.75 -30.64
N ALA A 280 1.78 -7.31 -31.10
CA ALA A 280 2.86 -8.21 -31.49
C ALA A 280 3.35 -9.11 -30.34
N ILE A 281 3.49 -8.56 -29.13
CA ILE A 281 3.85 -9.39 -27.96
C ILE A 281 2.72 -10.34 -27.58
N ALA A 282 1.46 -9.87 -27.58
CA ALA A 282 0.33 -10.73 -27.29
C ALA A 282 0.22 -11.89 -28.29
N ASP A 283 0.41 -11.63 -29.58
CA ASP A 283 0.37 -12.64 -30.64
C ASP A 283 1.53 -13.63 -30.53
N ARG A 284 2.75 -13.14 -30.26
CA ARG A 284 3.92 -13.99 -30.09
C ARG A 284 3.73 -15.05 -29.01
N PHE A 285 3.10 -14.67 -27.91
CA PHE A 285 2.85 -15.54 -26.76
C PHE A 285 1.45 -16.16 -26.75
N SER A 286 0.69 -16.03 -27.86
CA SER A 286 -0.66 -16.58 -27.99
C SER A 286 -1.63 -16.11 -26.88
N ILE A 287 -1.45 -14.87 -26.41
CA ILE A 287 -2.31 -14.24 -25.42
C ILE A 287 -3.53 -13.67 -26.14
N THR A 288 -4.66 -14.33 -25.97
CA THR A 288 -5.93 -13.95 -26.59
C THR A 288 -6.59 -12.78 -25.87
N LEU A 289 -6.69 -12.88 -24.54
CA LEU A 289 -7.31 -11.90 -23.65
C LEU A 289 -6.30 -11.32 -22.67
N PHE A 290 -6.30 -10.00 -22.55
CA PHE A 290 -5.45 -9.29 -21.60
C PHE A 290 -6.10 -8.01 -21.10
N ALA A 291 -5.52 -7.45 -20.06
CA ALA A 291 -5.85 -6.11 -19.55
C ALA A 291 -4.59 -5.24 -19.49
N ILE A 292 -4.76 -3.93 -19.30
CA ILE A 292 -3.65 -2.97 -19.26
C ILE A 292 -3.71 -2.15 -17.97
N ILE A 293 -2.55 -1.93 -17.35
CA ILE A 293 -2.34 -0.92 -16.31
C ILE A 293 -1.37 0.12 -16.86
N GLY A 294 -1.78 1.38 -16.93
CA GLY A 294 -0.92 2.51 -17.32
C GLY A 294 -0.66 3.43 -16.15
N VAL A 295 0.61 3.67 -15.82
CA VAL A 295 1.00 4.54 -14.71
C VAL A 295 1.61 5.82 -15.22
N SER A 296 1.11 6.98 -14.76
CA SER A 296 1.66 8.29 -15.10
C SER A 296 1.86 8.46 -16.63
N GLY A 297 3.11 8.54 -17.09
CA GLY A 297 3.47 8.59 -18.51
C GLY A 297 3.08 7.36 -19.36
N GLY A 298 2.84 6.20 -18.74
CA GLY A 298 2.29 5.01 -19.39
C GLY A 298 0.79 5.08 -19.68
N GLY A 299 0.08 6.03 -19.06
CA GLY A 299 -1.36 6.18 -19.23
C GLY A 299 -1.82 6.62 -20.64
N PRO A 300 -1.18 7.61 -21.28
CA PRO A 300 -1.46 7.95 -22.69
C PRO A 300 -1.28 6.77 -23.65
N TYR A 301 -0.32 5.89 -23.39
CA TYR A 301 -0.11 4.67 -24.16
C TYR A 301 -1.23 3.64 -23.92
N ALA A 302 -1.70 3.52 -22.67
CA ALA A 302 -2.84 2.68 -22.32
C ALA A 302 -4.16 3.17 -22.95
N LEU A 303 -4.36 4.49 -23.01
CA LEU A 303 -5.50 5.11 -23.69
C LEU A 303 -5.43 4.91 -25.22
N ALA A 304 -4.26 5.02 -25.83
CA ALA A 304 -4.06 4.69 -27.24
C ALA A 304 -4.39 3.22 -27.55
N CYS A 305 -4.04 2.30 -26.64
CA CYS A 305 -4.43 0.90 -26.72
C CYS A 305 -5.94 0.70 -26.57
N LEU A 306 -6.58 1.38 -25.62
CA LEU A 306 -8.03 1.31 -25.43
C LEU A 306 -8.80 1.76 -26.68
N ARG A 307 -8.28 2.78 -27.37
CA ARG A 307 -8.83 3.30 -28.61
C ARG A 307 -8.66 2.34 -29.80
N SER A 308 -7.51 1.67 -29.90
CA SER A 308 -7.07 1.04 -31.15
C SER A 308 -7.14 -0.48 -31.13
N LEU A 309 -7.07 -1.11 -29.96
CA LEU A 309 -7.12 -2.56 -29.84
C LEU A 309 -8.57 -3.04 -29.78
N PRO A 310 -8.86 -4.20 -30.40
CA PRO A 310 -10.23 -4.69 -30.47
C PRO A 310 -10.71 -5.21 -29.10
N LYS A 311 -12.02 -5.05 -28.86
CA LYS A 311 -12.66 -5.29 -27.55
C LYS A 311 -12.64 -6.74 -27.11
N ASP A 312 -12.56 -7.65 -28.07
CA ASP A 312 -12.46 -9.10 -27.88
C ASP A 312 -11.07 -9.54 -27.38
N ARG A 313 -10.09 -8.63 -27.34
CA ARG A 313 -8.75 -8.90 -26.79
C ARG A 313 -8.46 -8.09 -25.53
N LEU A 314 -8.77 -6.80 -25.55
CA LEU A 314 -8.52 -5.91 -24.42
C LEU A 314 -9.74 -5.85 -23.50
N THR A 315 -9.69 -6.51 -22.35
CA THR A 315 -10.84 -6.63 -21.43
C THR A 315 -11.03 -5.41 -20.52
N GLY A 316 -9.95 -4.66 -20.25
CA GLY A 316 -10.01 -3.52 -19.36
C GLY A 316 -8.70 -2.75 -19.28
N VAL A 317 -8.82 -1.46 -18.93
CA VAL A 317 -7.69 -0.56 -18.69
C VAL A 317 -7.84 0.10 -17.32
N ALA A 318 -6.73 0.14 -16.58
CA ALA A 318 -6.59 0.86 -15.34
C ALA A 318 -5.52 1.95 -15.46
N LEU A 319 -5.86 3.18 -15.10
CA LEU A 319 -4.93 4.31 -15.09
C LEU A 319 -4.59 4.69 -13.66
N CYS A 320 -3.30 4.83 -13.35
CA CYS A 320 -2.83 5.23 -12.01
C CYS A 320 -2.03 6.53 -12.13
N GLY A 321 -2.59 7.64 -11.63
CA GLY A 321 -1.91 8.95 -11.68
C GLY A 321 -1.55 9.39 -13.11
N SER A 322 -2.34 8.99 -14.11
CA SER A 322 -2.02 9.14 -15.55
C SER A 322 -1.83 10.58 -15.97
N VAL A 323 -0.93 10.82 -16.93
CA VAL A 323 -0.84 12.10 -17.67
C VAL A 323 -2.00 12.23 -18.66
N TYR A 324 -2.43 13.47 -18.92
CA TYR A 324 -3.50 13.85 -19.84
C TYR A 324 -3.02 14.98 -20.78
N PRO A 325 -3.75 15.29 -21.87
CA PRO A 325 -3.34 16.32 -22.81
C PRO A 325 -3.11 17.67 -22.15
N VAL A 326 -2.07 18.40 -22.56
CA VAL A 326 -1.73 19.72 -22.00
C VAL A 326 -2.86 20.75 -22.14
N SER A 327 -3.77 20.54 -23.11
CA SER A 327 -5.00 21.32 -23.33
C SER A 327 -6.03 21.18 -22.20
N PHE A 328 -5.86 20.22 -21.30
CA PHE A 328 -6.71 20.08 -20.11
C PHE A 328 -6.36 21.09 -19.00
N GLY A 329 -5.23 21.79 -19.16
CA GLY A 329 -4.73 22.77 -18.22
C GLY A 329 -3.71 22.16 -17.27
N LEU A 330 -2.70 22.95 -16.92
CA LEU A 330 -1.57 22.53 -16.08
C LEU A 330 -1.61 23.17 -14.68
N ALA A 331 -2.73 23.81 -14.33
CA ALA A 331 -2.90 24.47 -13.03
C ALA A 331 -2.80 23.44 -11.89
N GLY A 332 -1.97 23.71 -10.89
CA GLY A 332 -1.68 22.79 -9.79
C GLY A 332 -0.47 21.88 -10.02
N MET A 333 0.05 21.80 -11.25
CA MET A 333 1.24 21.00 -11.56
C MET A 333 2.51 21.74 -11.10
N LYS A 334 3.55 21.02 -10.70
CA LYS A 334 4.88 21.59 -10.43
C LYS A 334 5.40 22.40 -11.61
N PHE A 335 5.95 23.58 -11.34
CA PHE A 335 6.47 24.51 -12.36
C PHE A 335 7.44 23.83 -13.34
N LEU A 336 8.35 22.99 -12.84
CA LEU A 336 9.29 22.28 -13.70
C LEU A 336 8.57 21.35 -14.70
N ASN A 337 7.56 20.60 -14.26
CA ASN A 337 6.78 19.74 -15.15
C ASN A 337 5.99 20.56 -16.17
N GLN A 338 5.41 21.70 -15.76
CA GLN A 338 4.74 22.61 -16.69
C GLN A 338 5.69 23.15 -17.76
N LEU A 339 6.89 23.55 -17.35
CA LEU A 339 7.91 24.06 -18.25
C LEU A 339 8.32 22.98 -19.24
N LEU A 340 8.63 21.77 -18.76
CA LEU A 340 9.05 20.64 -19.60
C LEU A 340 7.98 20.27 -20.62
N LEU A 341 6.72 20.12 -20.21
CA LEU A 341 5.62 19.77 -21.11
C LEU A 341 5.37 20.84 -22.19
N ARG A 342 5.69 22.11 -21.94
CA ARG A 342 5.52 23.19 -22.92
C ARG A 342 6.70 23.36 -23.85
N THR A 343 7.92 23.08 -23.39
CA THR A 343 9.15 23.41 -24.14
C THR A 343 9.80 22.19 -24.79
N ALA A 344 9.64 20.99 -24.23
CA ALA A 344 10.24 19.77 -24.77
C ALA A 344 9.90 19.50 -26.24
N PRO A 345 8.68 19.78 -26.75
CA PRO A 345 8.39 19.63 -28.19
C PRO A 345 9.27 20.50 -29.10
N TRP A 346 9.72 21.66 -28.61
CA TRP A 346 10.44 22.66 -29.41
C TRP A 346 11.96 22.56 -29.28
N VAL A 347 12.45 22.10 -28.12
CA VAL A 347 13.90 22.01 -27.82
C VAL A 347 14.29 20.64 -27.24
N PRO A 348 13.90 19.50 -27.85
CA PRO A 348 14.15 18.17 -27.28
C PRO A 348 15.64 17.86 -27.14
N SER A 349 16.49 18.32 -28.07
CA SER A 349 17.94 18.07 -28.01
C SER A 349 18.61 18.77 -26.82
N LEU A 350 18.17 19.98 -26.46
CA LEU A 350 18.68 20.69 -25.30
C LEU A 350 18.24 19.98 -24.01
N LEU A 351 16.98 19.56 -23.94
CA LEU A 351 16.48 18.78 -22.79
C LEU A 351 17.25 17.47 -22.64
N ALA A 352 17.50 16.77 -23.75
CA ALA A 352 18.29 15.54 -23.76
C ALA A 352 19.69 15.77 -23.19
N TRP A 353 20.36 16.84 -23.62
CA TRP A 353 21.69 17.20 -23.11
C TRP A 353 21.66 17.54 -21.60
N ILE A 354 20.68 18.33 -21.14
CA ILE A 354 20.55 18.67 -19.71
C ILE A 354 20.31 17.42 -18.86
N VAL A 355 19.41 16.53 -19.30
CA VAL A 355 19.09 15.29 -18.57
C VAL A 355 20.25 14.31 -18.62
N ASP A 356 21.01 14.30 -19.73
CA ASP A 356 22.20 13.47 -19.83
C ASP A 356 23.26 13.92 -18.83
N TYR A 357 23.58 15.22 -18.84
CA TYR A 357 24.59 15.81 -17.97
C TYR A 357 24.23 15.71 -16.48
N THR A 358 22.95 15.94 -16.13
CA THR A 358 22.55 16.03 -14.72
C THR A 358 22.09 14.70 -14.14
N GLN A 359 21.37 13.85 -14.88
CA GLN A 359 20.73 12.65 -14.34
C GLN A 359 21.34 11.37 -14.89
N SER A 360 21.56 11.30 -16.21
CA SER A 360 22.01 10.06 -16.86
C SER A 360 23.47 9.75 -16.55
N SER A 361 24.33 10.77 -16.49
CA SER A 361 25.72 10.65 -16.02
C SER A 361 25.81 9.99 -14.64
N VAL A 362 24.98 10.44 -13.69
CA VAL A 362 24.89 9.89 -12.32
C VAL A 362 24.25 8.49 -12.33
N ALA A 363 23.28 8.24 -13.20
CA ALA A 363 22.65 6.93 -13.30
C ALA A 363 23.61 5.83 -13.82
N ARG A 364 24.56 6.20 -14.70
CA ARG A 364 25.61 5.33 -15.25
C ARG A 364 26.75 5.03 -14.29
N ASP A 365 26.91 5.83 -13.23
CA ASP A 365 27.95 5.59 -12.24
C ASP A 365 27.67 4.28 -11.48
N GLU A 366 28.45 3.24 -11.77
CA GLU A 366 28.35 1.94 -11.11
C GLU A 366 29.21 1.85 -9.86
N GLU A 367 30.21 2.72 -9.70
CA GLU A 367 31.10 2.78 -8.55
C GLU A 367 30.42 3.46 -7.35
N HIS A 368 29.59 4.49 -7.62
CA HIS A 368 28.95 5.33 -6.60
C HIS A 368 27.41 5.37 -6.76
N PRO A 369 26.71 4.22 -6.74
CA PRO A 369 25.25 4.16 -6.95
C PRO A 369 24.45 4.96 -5.91
N GLU A 370 25.00 5.17 -4.70
CA GLU A 370 24.41 5.96 -3.63
C GLU A 370 24.22 7.44 -4.01
N VAL A 371 24.99 7.97 -4.95
CA VAL A 371 24.84 9.36 -5.42
C VAL A 371 23.50 9.55 -6.11
N TYR A 372 23.06 8.57 -6.91
CA TYR A 372 21.74 8.59 -7.54
C TYR A 372 20.62 8.51 -6.50
N VAL A 373 20.77 7.63 -5.51
CA VAL A 373 19.82 7.48 -4.40
C VAL A 373 19.68 8.79 -3.62
N ASN A 374 20.80 9.39 -3.23
CA ASN A 374 20.82 10.66 -2.51
C ASN A 374 20.16 11.78 -3.31
N LYS A 375 20.42 11.83 -4.62
CA LYS A 375 19.75 12.79 -5.52
C LYS A 375 18.24 12.59 -5.55
N MET A 376 17.76 11.35 -5.64
CA MET A 376 16.32 11.08 -5.55
C MET A 376 15.76 11.48 -4.18
N MET A 377 16.44 11.16 -3.08
CA MET A 377 16.05 11.55 -1.73
C MET A 377 15.90 13.07 -1.58
N GLU A 378 16.77 13.87 -2.21
CA GLU A 378 16.66 15.32 -2.25
C GLU A 378 15.45 15.79 -3.06
N LEU A 379 15.21 15.22 -4.25
CA LEU A 379 14.05 15.56 -5.09
C LEU A 379 12.74 15.28 -4.35
N MET A 380 12.70 14.22 -3.54
CA MET A 380 11.53 13.82 -2.76
C MET A 380 11.22 14.76 -1.58
N LYS A 381 12.12 15.68 -1.19
CA LYS A 381 11.78 16.70 -0.16
C LYS A 381 10.67 17.64 -0.61
N SER A 382 10.52 17.81 -1.93
CA SER A 382 9.61 18.78 -2.55
C SER A 382 8.24 18.21 -2.96
N ILE A 383 7.93 16.95 -2.67
CA ILE A 383 6.64 16.30 -3.00
C ILE A 383 5.68 16.29 -1.78
N PRO A 384 4.37 16.02 -1.97
CA PRO A 384 3.39 16.03 -0.88
C PRO A 384 3.72 15.05 0.24
N ALA A 385 3.23 15.31 1.45
CA ALA A 385 3.56 14.51 2.62
C ALA A 385 3.16 13.04 2.47
N ALA A 386 2.05 12.76 1.79
CA ALA A 386 1.58 11.42 1.49
C ALA A 386 2.63 10.61 0.70
N ASP A 387 3.15 11.17 -0.39
CA ASP A 387 4.15 10.49 -1.23
C ASP A 387 5.53 10.42 -0.56
N ARG A 388 5.90 11.44 0.25
CA ARG A 388 7.17 11.42 1.01
C ARG A 388 7.27 10.24 1.95
N VAL A 389 6.20 10.00 2.71
CA VAL A 389 6.14 8.88 3.67
C VAL A 389 6.31 7.56 2.91
N ILE A 390 5.63 7.41 1.76
CA ILE A 390 5.76 6.20 0.92
C ILE A 390 7.21 5.97 0.47
N PHE A 391 7.88 7.02 -0.01
CA PHE A 391 9.25 6.91 -0.51
C PHE A 391 10.29 6.74 0.62
N TYR A 392 10.30 7.59 1.64
CA TYR A 392 11.31 7.51 2.70
C TYR A 392 11.19 6.20 3.47
N ASP A 393 9.96 5.80 3.82
CA ASP A 393 9.71 4.58 4.58
C ASP A 393 9.73 3.31 3.70
N ASN A 394 9.99 3.46 2.40
CA ASN A 394 10.04 2.38 1.41
C ASN A 394 8.80 1.46 1.47
N ILE A 395 7.61 2.05 1.57
CA ILE A 395 6.37 1.30 1.73
C ILE A 395 6.19 0.35 0.54
N GLY A 396 6.09 -0.95 0.83
CA GLY A 396 5.92 -2.00 -0.18
C GLY A 396 7.11 -2.16 -1.13
N GLY A 397 8.30 -1.65 -0.77
CA GLY A 397 9.48 -1.68 -1.65
C GLY A 397 9.47 -0.59 -2.73
N TYR A 398 8.60 0.42 -2.63
CA TYR A 398 8.43 1.46 -3.66
C TYR A 398 9.72 2.23 -3.97
N ARG A 399 10.46 2.64 -2.93
CA ARG A 399 11.71 3.41 -3.12
C ARG A 399 12.73 2.59 -3.90
N ASP A 400 12.93 1.35 -3.51
CA ASP A 400 13.93 0.49 -4.13
C ASP A 400 13.54 0.19 -5.59
N ALA A 401 12.25 -0.06 -5.84
CA ALA A 401 11.72 -0.26 -7.19
C ALA A 401 11.90 0.97 -8.07
N ILE A 402 11.46 2.16 -7.62
CA ILE A 402 11.53 3.38 -8.45
C ILE A 402 12.99 3.84 -8.64
N VAL A 403 13.85 3.68 -7.64
CA VAL A 403 15.28 3.98 -7.76
C VAL A 403 15.93 3.07 -8.80
N ALA A 404 15.73 1.75 -8.69
CA ALA A 404 16.27 0.79 -9.65
C ALA A 404 15.75 1.07 -11.07
N SER A 405 14.43 1.31 -11.18
CA SER A 405 13.74 1.50 -12.43
C SER A 405 14.11 2.81 -13.13
N SER A 406 14.08 3.95 -12.43
CA SER A 406 14.46 5.25 -12.99
C SER A 406 15.94 5.31 -13.34
N ARG A 407 16.82 4.67 -12.54
CA ARG A 407 18.24 4.58 -12.87
C ARG A 407 18.45 3.80 -14.16
N GLU A 408 17.85 2.63 -14.29
CA GLU A 408 17.95 1.81 -15.50
C GLU A 408 17.38 2.52 -16.73
N ALA A 409 16.27 3.25 -16.59
CA ALA A 409 15.69 4.06 -17.65
C ALA A 409 16.64 5.15 -18.17
N LEU A 410 17.43 5.75 -17.30
CA LEU A 410 18.30 6.88 -17.65
C LEU A 410 19.73 6.47 -18.03
N LYS A 411 20.13 5.22 -17.79
CA LYS A 411 21.46 4.72 -18.19
C LYS A 411 21.80 4.93 -19.67
N PRO A 412 20.90 4.66 -20.65
CA PRO A 412 21.21 4.89 -22.07
C PRO A 412 21.48 6.38 -22.37
N GLY A 413 20.73 7.27 -21.73
CA GLY A 413 20.94 8.72 -21.77
C GLY A 413 19.67 9.54 -21.76
N GLY A 414 19.86 10.87 -21.85
CA GLY A 414 18.74 11.82 -21.74
C GLY A 414 17.79 11.88 -22.95
N GLN A 415 18.14 11.24 -24.07
CA GLN A 415 17.37 11.33 -25.33
C GLN A 415 15.96 10.78 -25.20
N THR A 416 15.80 9.58 -24.63
CA THR A 416 14.48 8.93 -24.47
C THR A 416 13.58 9.74 -23.55
N PHE A 417 14.13 10.25 -22.44
CA PHE A 417 13.39 11.13 -21.54
C PHE A 417 12.91 12.41 -22.24
N ALA A 418 13.79 13.04 -23.03
CA ALA A 418 13.41 14.23 -23.78
C ALA A 418 12.34 13.95 -24.84
N GLN A 419 12.46 12.82 -25.55
CA GLN A 419 11.48 12.38 -26.53
C GLN A 419 10.11 12.11 -25.88
N GLU A 420 10.08 11.48 -24.71
CA GLU A 420 8.84 11.25 -23.95
C GLU A 420 8.14 12.56 -23.57
N TYR A 421 8.87 13.53 -23.03
CA TYR A 421 8.28 14.83 -22.70
C TYR A 421 7.86 15.63 -23.94
N ALA A 422 8.61 15.51 -25.04
CA ALA A 422 8.22 16.11 -26.32
C ALA A 422 6.91 15.49 -26.82
N LEU A 423 6.74 14.17 -26.71
CA LEU A 423 5.52 13.50 -27.12
C LEU A 423 4.32 13.85 -26.21
N LEU A 424 4.51 13.85 -24.89
CA LEU A 424 3.47 14.25 -23.93
C LEU A 424 2.99 15.69 -24.12
N GLY A 425 3.92 16.58 -24.48
CA GLY A 425 3.66 18.00 -24.72
C GLY A 425 3.09 18.34 -26.10
N SER A 426 3.15 17.40 -27.05
CA SER A 426 2.67 17.57 -28.41
C SER A 426 1.20 17.18 -28.57
N ASP A 427 0.66 17.32 -29.78
CA ASP A 427 -0.60 16.66 -30.12
C ASP A 427 -0.40 15.14 -30.07
N TRP A 428 -1.32 14.44 -29.41
CA TRP A 428 -1.23 13.00 -29.19
C TRP A 428 -1.64 12.18 -30.43
N GLY A 429 -2.17 12.83 -31.46
CA GLY A 429 -2.66 12.18 -32.68
C GLY A 429 -4.01 11.48 -32.50
N TYR A 430 -4.59 11.56 -31.30
CA TYR A 430 -5.96 11.16 -31.00
C TYR A 430 -6.52 12.03 -29.87
N LYS A 431 -7.84 12.21 -29.87
CA LYS A 431 -8.52 12.89 -28.77
C LYS A 431 -9.10 11.89 -27.77
N ILE A 432 -9.16 12.31 -26.52
CA ILE A 432 -9.76 11.52 -25.43
C ILE A 432 -11.22 11.18 -25.75
N GLU A 433 -11.98 12.12 -26.31
CA GLU A 433 -13.40 11.93 -26.71
C GLU A 433 -13.63 10.88 -27.82
N GLU A 434 -12.59 10.44 -28.53
CA GLU A 434 -12.70 9.39 -29.55
C GLU A 434 -12.77 7.98 -28.96
N ILE A 435 -12.49 7.80 -27.66
CA ILE A 435 -12.46 6.49 -27.01
C ILE A 435 -13.89 6.04 -26.71
N GLN A 436 -14.39 5.09 -27.49
CA GLN A 436 -15.78 4.63 -27.41
C GLN A 436 -16.06 3.70 -26.21
N ASP A 437 -15.05 2.97 -25.74
CA ASP A 437 -15.20 1.93 -24.71
C ASP A 437 -14.77 2.38 -23.31
N ALA A 438 -15.24 3.56 -22.93
CA ALA A 438 -14.93 4.16 -21.64
C ALA A 438 -15.39 3.31 -20.44
N ASP A 439 -16.40 2.45 -20.59
CA ASP A 439 -16.87 1.54 -19.54
C ASP A 439 -15.81 0.50 -19.12
N ARG A 440 -14.84 0.23 -20.00
CA ARG A 440 -13.66 -0.62 -19.74
C ARG A 440 -12.51 0.16 -19.13
N LEU A 441 -12.66 1.45 -18.82
CA LEU A 441 -11.65 2.28 -18.18
C LEU A 441 -11.98 2.52 -16.71
N VAL A 442 -10.99 2.37 -15.84
CA VAL A 442 -11.05 2.90 -14.47
C VAL A 442 -9.82 3.76 -14.21
N ILE A 443 -10.01 4.89 -13.56
CA ILE A 443 -8.99 5.91 -13.30
C ILE A 443 -8.82 6.04 -11.79
N TRP A 444 -7.62 5.75 -11.27
CA TRP A 444 -7.24 5.98 -9.89
C TRP A 444 -6.32 7.19 -9.83
N HIS A 445 -6.72 8.21 -9.08
CA HIS A 445 -5.98 9.47 -9.06
C HIS A 445 -6.02 10.11 -7.67
N GLY A 446 -4.84 10.52 -7.19
CA GLY A 446 -4.68 11.19 -5.90
C GLY A 446 -5.14 12.64 -5.97
N THR A 447 -5.88 13.11 -4.97
CA THR A 447 -6.37 14.50 -4.94
C THR A 447 -5.28 15.52 -4.65
N GLU A 448 -4.17 15.11 -4.03
CA GLU A 448 -3.01 15.95 -3.72
C GLU A 448 -1.87 15.80 -4.73
N ASP A 449 -2.13 15.18 -5.89
CA ASP A 449 -1.12 15.00 -6.93
C ASP A 449 -0.69 16.35 -7.54
N ILE A 450 0.59 16.69 -7.35
CA ILE A 450 1.23 17.90 -7.89
C ILE A 450 2.08 17.63 -9.14
N HIS A 451 2.21 16.37 -9.56
CA HIS A 451 2.85 15.99 -10.81
C HIS A 451 1.85 15.95 -11.95
N VAL A 452 0.65 15.42 -11.70
CA VAL A 452 -0.50 15.48 -12.60
C VAL A 452 -1.74 15.88 -11.79
N PRO A 453 -2.22 17.14 -11.91
CA PRO A 453 -3.36 17.61 -11.12
C PRO A 453 -4.63 16.77 -11.36
N ILE A 454 -5.36 16.49 -10.28
CA ILE A 454 -6.64 15.75 -10.31
C ILE A 454 -7.65 16.33 -11.30
N ALA A 455 -7.64 17.65 -11.51
CA ALA A 455 -8.51 18.34 -12.46
C ALA A 455 -8.37 17.79 -13.89
N MET A 456 -7.19 17.32 -14.28
CA MET A 456 -6.98 16.69 -15.59
C MET A 456 -7.71 15.35 -15.70
N ALA A 457 -7.68 14.53 -14.65
CA ALA A 457 -8.40 13.25 -14.59
C ALA A 457 -9.92 13.46 -14.52
N GLU A 458 -10.39 14.47 -13.78
CA GLU A 458 -11.80 14.84 -13.74
C GLU A 458 -12.31 15.29 -15.12
N LYS A 459 -11.53 16.10 -15.84
CA LYS A 459 -11.86 16.51 -17.21
C LYS A 459 -11.86 15.31 -18.17
N ALA A 460 -10.93 14.37 -18.02
CA ALA A 460 -10.93 13.14 -18.81
C ALA A 460 -12.19 12.29 -18.55
N SER A 461 -12.57 12.11 -17.28
CA SER A 461 -13.78 11.38 -16.90
C SER A 461 -15.06 12.05 -17.42
N GLN A 462 -15.11 13.39 -17.50
CA GLN A 462 -16.24 14.11 -18.11
C GLN A 462 -16.35 13.87 -19.62
N LEU A 463 -15.22 13.73 -20.32
CA LEU A 463 -15.19 13.46 -21.77
C LEU A 463 -15.40 11.97 -22.11
N LEU A 464 -15.26 11.10 -21.12
CA LEU A 464 -15.42 9.65 -21.23
C LEU A 464 -16.62 9.21 -20.39
N PRO A 465 -17.86 9.49 -20.84
CA PRO A 465 -19.05 9.04 -20.12
C PRO A 465 -18.98 7.51 -20.00
N ASN A 466 -19.06 7.00 -18.77
CA ASN A 466 -18.89 5.59 -18.35
C ASN A 466 -17.51 5.19 -17.81
N ALA A 467 -16.47 6.02 -17.95
CA ALA A 467 -15.21 5.77 -17.25
C ALA A 467 -15.38 5.96 -15.73
N GLU A 468 -14.99 4.97 -14.94
CA GLU A 468 -15.05 5.05 -13.48
C GLU A 468 -13.86 5.86 -12.95
N LEU A 469 -14.11 7.00 -12.31
CA LEU A 469 -13.08 7.78 -11.63
C LEU A 469 -13.09 7.51 -10.13
N ARG A 470 -12.00 6.93 -9.63
CA ARG A 470 -11.71 6.71 -8.21
C ARG A 470 -10.75 7.78 -7.69
N ARG A 471 -11.34 8.76 -7.02
CA ARG A 471 -10.60 9.81 -6.31
C ARG A 471 -10.05 9.27 -5.00
N LEU A 472 -8.74 9.36 -4.82
CA LEU A 472 -8.05 8.95 -3.61
C LEU A 472 -7.76 10.21 -2.76
N GLU A 473 -8.69 10.49 -1.84
CA GLU A 473 -8.65 11.69 -1.01
C GLU A 473 -7.42 11.68 -0.08
N GLY A 474 -6.58 12.71 -0.20
CA GLY A 474 -5.34 12.87 0.57
C GLY A 474 -4.13 12.10 0.03
N ASP A 475 -4.31 11.31 -1.03
CA ASP A 475 -3.19 10.64 -1.71
C ASP A 475 -2.54 11.59 -2.74
N GLY A 476 -1.22 11.47 -2.89
CA GLY A 476 -0.44 12.15 -3.93
C GLY A 476 -0.33 11.32 -5.22
N HIS A 477 0.76 11.52 -5.96
CA HIS A 477 1.02 10.84 -7.23
C HIS A 477 1.25 9.33 -7.06
N VAL A 478 1.80 8.91 -5.91
CA VAL A 478 2.20 7.51 -5.66
C VAL A 478 1.07 6.69 -5.02
N GLY A 479 0.14 7.34 -4.33
CA GLY A 479 -0.99 6.66 -3.69
C GLY A 479 -1.76 5.70 -4.62
N PRO A 480 -2.11 6.08 -5.87
CA PRO A 480 -2.77 5.21 -6.83
C PRO A 480 -2.08 3.87 -7.07
N ILE A 481 -0.77 3.84 -7.32
CA ILE A 481 -0.05 2.59 -7.67
C ILE A 481 0.02 1.63 -6.47
N LEU A 482 -0.03 2.12 -5.23
CA LEU A 482 -0.09 1.28 -4.02
C LEU A 482 -1.44 0.56 -3.83
N ARG A 483 -2.46 0.86 -4.64
CA ARG A 483 -3.75 0.15 -4.61
C ARG A 483 -3.74 -1.12 -5.46
N GLY A 484 -2.58 -1.72 -5.69
CA GLY A 484 -2.39 -2.88 -6.59
C GLY A 484 -3.39 -4.02 -6.36
N ALA A 485 -3.71 -4.34 -5.09
CA ALA A 485 -4.74 -5.32 -4.77
C ALA A 485 -6.13 -4.97 -5.34
N GLU A 486 -6.60 -3.74 -5.09
CA GLU A 486 -7.91 -3.26 -5.57
C GLU A 486 -7.94 -3.10 -7.09
N ILE A 487 -6.85 -2.63 -7.68
CA ILE A 487 -6.70 -2.48 -9.14
C ILE A 487 -6.81 -3.87 -9.79
N LEU A 488 -6.03 -4.83 -9.28
CA LEU A 488 -6.00 -6.18 -9.84
C LEU A 488 -7.29 -6.96 -9.57
N ASP A 489 -8.03 -6.69 -8.49
CA ASP A 489 -9.38 -7.25 -8.29
C ASP A 489 -10.36 -6.78 -9.37
N VAL A 490 -10.34 -5.48 -9.70
CA VAL A 490 -11.18 -4.92 -10.77
C VAL A 490 -10.79 -5.51 -12.12
N ILE A 491 -9.50 -5.60 -12.40
CA ILE A 491 -8.97 -6.13 -13.66
C ILE A 491 -9.28 -7.62 -13.80
N LYS A 492 -9.08 -8.43 -12.75
CA LYS A 492 -9.41 -9.85 -12.74
C LYS A 492 -10.90 -10.08 -13.01
N GLY A 493 -11.77 -9.33 -12.35
CA GLY A 493 -13.21 -9.42 -12.59
C GLY A 493 -13.62 -9.06 -14.03
N ARG A 494 -12.84 -8.23 -14.75
CA ARG A 494 -13.06 -7.96 -16.17
C ARG A 494 -12.57 -9.12 -17.05
N LEU A 495 -11.39 -9.66 -16.78
CA LEU A 495 -10.85 -10.82 -17.49
C LEU A 495 -11.78 -12.02 -17.39
N GLU A 496 -12.29 -12.33 -16.20
CA GLU A 496 -13.19 -13.47 -15.97
C GLU A 496 -14.56 -13.33 -16.66
N ARG A 497 -15.09 -12.10 -16.75
CA ARG A 497 -16.37 -11.85 -17.44
C ARG A 497 -16.27 -11.97 -18.96
N SER A 498 -15.09 -11.77 -19.53
CA SER A 498 -14.87 -11.89 -20.98
C SER A 498 -14.60 -13.34 -21.43
N THR A 499 -14.32 -14.25 -20.48
CA THR A 499 -14.17 -15.69 -20.75
C THR A 499 -15.48 -16.49 -20.66
N GLN A 500 -16.56 -15.87 -20.18
CA GLN A 500 -17.92 -16.41 -20.14
C GLN A 500 -18.70 -15.92 -21.36
#